data_AF-A0A0S7X917-F1
#
_entry.id   AF-A0A0S7X917-F1
#
_cell.length_a   1.000
_cell.length_b   1.000
_cell.length_c   1.000
_cell.angle_alpha   90.00
_cell.angle_beta   90.00
_cell.angle_gamma   90.00
#
_symmetry.space_group_name_H-M   'P 1'
#
loop_
_entity.id
_entity.type
_entity.pdbx_description
1 polymer ?
#
loop_
_entity_poly.entity_id
_entity_poly.type
_entity_poly.pdbx_seq_one_letter_code
_entity_poly.pdbx_strand_id
1 'polypeptide(L)'
;MTIAMRGGVQLYEADCHLEYARLAQNEKDKARESLAKAKEMIEEMGYYRRDPEVLLVTNELELLEGDKESARKTLAAAKKKIDTVDCHRWDFEAAELEKRL
;
A
#
# COMPACT_ATOMS: atom_id res chain seq x y z
N MET A 1 25.02 -0.47 17.30
CA MET A 1 24.01 0.00 16.33
C MET A 1 23.93 -1.01 15.19
N THR A 2 23.47 -2.22 15.48
CA THR A 2 23.59 -3.38 14.56
C THR A 2 22.49 -4.43 14.77
N ILE A 3 21.76 -4.38 15.88
CA ILE A 3 20.65 -5.32 16.17
C ILE A 3 19.31 -4.78 15.64
N ALA A 4 19.13 -3.45 15.53
CA ALA A 4 17.92 -2.83 14.98
C ALA A 4 17.77 -3.01 13.45
N MET A 5 18.84 -3.43 12.75
CA MET A 5 18.84 -3.75 11.31
C MET A 5 18.54 -5.23 11.04
N ARG A 6 18.15 -6.00 12.06
CA ARG A 6 17.86 -7.43 11.93
C ARG A 6 16.55 -7.78 12.63
N GLY A 7 15.46 -7.80 11.85
CA GLY A 7 14.20 -8.44 12.21
C GLY A 7 13.16 -7.55 12.89
N GLY A 8 11.91 -7.65 12.43
CA GLY A 8 10.69 -7.17 13.10
C GLY A 8 10.45 -5.66 13.05
N VAL A 9 11.42 -4.84 13.47
CA VAL A 9 11.20 -3.40 13.74
C VAL A 9 10.96 -2.58 12.47
N GLN A 10 11.69 -2.88 11.39
CA GLN A 10 11.54 -2.20 10.09
C GLN A 10 10.18 -2.49 9.44
N LEU A 11 9.59 -3.66 9.71
CA LEU A 11 8.24 -3.97 9.22
C LEU A 11 7.18 -3.10 9.90
N TYR A 12 7.33 -2.82 11.20
CA TYR A 12 6.43 -1.90 11.92
C TYR A 12 6.58 -0.45 11.43
N GLU A 13 7.78 -0.04 11.02
CA GLU A 13 8.00 1.29 10.45
C GLU A 13 7.36 1.40 9.05
N ALA A 14 7.47 0.37 8.21
CA ALA A 14 6.75 0.33 6.93
C ALA A 14 5.23 0.33 7.12
N ASP A 15 4.71 -0.49 8.06
CA ASP A 15 3.28 -0.50 8.40
C ASP A 15 2.83 0.88 8.94
N CYS A 16 3.65 1.56 9.74
CA CYS A 16 3.37 2.93 10.22
C CYS A 16 3.24 3.92 9.06
N HIS A 17 4.15 3.86 8.08
CA HIS A 17 4.08 4.70 6.89
C HIS A 17 2.85 4.42 6.02
N LEU A 18 2.41 3.16 5.92
CA LEU A 18 1.17 2.79 5.23
C LEU A 18 -0.06 3.36 5.94
N GLU A 19 -0.16 3.20 7.25
CA GLU A 19 -1.27 3.76 8.03
C GLU A 19 -1.27 5.29 8.01
N TYR A 20 -0.10 5.92 8.06
CA TYR A 20 0.00 7.37 7.93
C TYR A 20 -0.46 7.85 6.55
N ALA A 21 -0.15 7.12 5.47
CA ALA A 21 -0.66 7.44 4.14
C ALA A 21 -2.20 7.38 4.07
N ARG A 22 -2.82 6.45 4.80
CA ARG A 22 -4.29 6.37 4.95
C ARG A 22 -4.87 7.51 5.79
N LEU A 23 -4.17 7.94 6.83
CA LEU A 23 -4.61 9.06 7.68
C LEU A 23 -4.45 10.42 6.98
N ALA A 24 -3.42 10.56 6.14
CA ALA A 24 -3.09 11.78 5.43
C ALA A 24 -3.89 11.98 4.13
N GLN A 25 -5.07 11.36 3.96
CA GLN A 25 -5.88 11.48 2.74
C GLN A 25 -6.25 12.94 2.36
N ASN A 26 -6.39 13.83 3.34
CA ASN A 26 -6.63 15.26 3.11
C ASN A 26 -5.36 16.04 2.73
N GLU A 27 -4.19 15.45 2.91
CA GLU A 27 -2.86 16.02 2.63
C GLU A 27 -2.12 15.11 1.64
N LYS A 28 -2.63 15.07 0.40
CA LYS A 28 -2.21 14.13 -0.66
C LYS A 28 -0.69 14.04 -0.85
N ASP A 29 0.02 15.16 -0.78
CA ASP A 29 1.48 15.18 -0.93
C ASP A 29 2.18 14.39 0.18
N LYS A 30 1.73 14.54 1.43
CA LYS A 30 2.25 13.78 2.58
C LYS A 30 1.88 12.30 2.52
N ALA A 31 0.67 12.00 2.03
CA ALA A 31 0.25 10.61 1.83
C ALA A 31 1.13 9.92 0.78
N ARG A 32 1.44 10.61 -0.33
CA ARG A 32 2.34 10.11 -1.37
C ARG A 32 3.77 9.91 -0.86
N GLU A 33 4.30 10.86 -0.10
CA GLU A 33 5.64 10.75 0.51
C GLU A 33 5.74 9.53 1.44
N SER A 34 4.73 9.35 2.30
CA SER A 34 4.68 8.22 3.24
C SER A 34 4.52 6.89 2.52
N LEU A 35 3.68 6.85 1.48
CA LEU A 35 3.51 5.66 0.64
C LEU A 35 4.80 5.31 -0.13
N ALA A 36 5.52 6.30 -0.64
CA ALA A 36 6.81 6.10 -1.31
C ALA A 36 7.84 5.51 -0.35
N LYS A 37 7.87 6.00 0.90
CA LYS A 37 8.76 5.48 1.93
C LYS A 37 8.41 4.05 2.34
N ALA A 38 7.12 3.74 2.50
CA ALA A 38 6.68 2.35 2.74
C ALA A 38 7.10 1.41 1.59
N LYS A 39 6.97 1.86 0.33
CA LYS A 39 7.40 1.11 -0.86
C LYS A 39 8.89 0.80 -0.82
N GLU A 40 9.72 1.83 -0.62
CA GLU A 40 11.17 1.70 -0.54
C GLU A 40 11.58 0.72 0.56
N MET A 41 11.01 0.85 1.75
CA MET A 41 11.30 -0.05 2.87
C MET A 41 10.90 -1.50 2.57
N ILE A 42 9.72 -1.73 1.97
CA ILE A 42 9.27 -3.07 1.59
C ILE A 42 10.21 -3.71 0.57
N GLU A 43 10.68 -2.94 -0.41
CA GLU A 43 11.63 -3.37 -1.44
C GLU A 43 13.00 -3.69 -0.84
N GLU A 44 13.54 -2.80 -0.01
CA GLU A 44 14.82 -3.01 0.69
C GLU A 44 14.80 -4.25 1.60
N MET A 45 13.67 -4.51 2.28
CA MET A 45 13.48 -5.69 3.12
C MET A 45 13.18 -6.97 2.31
N GLY A 46 12.82 -6.84 1.03
CA GLY A 46 12.32 -7.95 0.20
C GLY A 46 11.00 -8.54 0.71
N TYR A 47 10.21 -7.78 1.47
CA TYR A 47 8.99 -8.26 2.12
C TYR A 47 7.74 -8.01 1.26
N TYR A 48 7.71 -8.61 0.07
CA TYR A 48 6.68 -8.38 -0.95
C TYR A 48 5.27 -8.84 -0.58
N ARG A 49 5.08 -9.46 0.59
CA ARG A 49 3.76 -9.83 1.09
C ARG A 49 2.87 -8.60 1.28
N ARG A 50 3.44 -7.41 1.51
CA ARG A 50 2.72 -6.14 1.66
C ARG A 50 2.45 -5.40 0.34
N ASP A 51 2.94 -5.89 -0.79
CA ASP A 51 2.70 -5.29 -2.10
C ASP A 51 1.20 -5.07 -2.41
N PRO A 52 0.27 -5.99 -2.06
CA PRO A 52 -1.14 -5.73 -2.28
C PRO A 52 -1.66 -4.51 -1.52
N GLU A 53 -1.27 -4.36 -0.25
CA GLU A 53 -1.68 -3.22 0.59
C GLU A 53 -1.19 -1.89 0.03
N VAL A 54 0.08 -1.87 -0.38
CA VAL A 54 0.69 -0.72 -1.06
C VAL A 54 -0.11 -0.31 -2.29
N LEU A 55 -0.55 -1.28 -3.11
CA LEU A 55 -1.33 -1.00 -4.31
C LEU A 55 -2.74 -0.50 -3.98
N LEU A 56 -3.39 -1.02 -2.94
CA LEU A 56 -4.71 -0.56 -2.51
C LEU A 56 -4.66 0.89 -1.97
N VAL A 57 -3.66 1.23 -1.16
CA VAL A 57 -3.45 2.61 -0.70
C VAL A 57 -3.13 3.53 -1.89
N THR A 58 -2.35 3.06 -2.88
CA THR A 58 -2.10 3.81 -4.12
C THR A 58 -3.42 4.09 -4.86
N ASN A 59 -4.25 3.05 -5.03
CA ASN A 59 -5.55 3.17 -5.69
C ASN A 59 -6.48 4.17 -4.98
N GLU A 60 -6.50 4.16 -3.65
CA GLU A 60 -7.32 5.09 -2.88
C GLU A 60 -6.89 6.55 -3.10
N LEU A 61 -5.57 6.81 -3.17
CA LEU A 61 -5.07 8.15 -3.51
C LEU A 61 -5.43 8.57 -4.93
N GLU A 62 -5.34 7.66 -5.91
CA GLU A 62 -5.74 7.92 -7.30
C GLU A 62 -7.24 8.24 -7.40
N LEU A 63 -8.08 7.52 -6.65
CA LEU A 63 -9.52 7.80 -6.53
C LEU A 63 -9.79 9.19 -5.94
N LEU A 64 -9.06 9.59 -4.89
CA LEU A 64 -9.16 10.93 -4.30
C LEU A 64 -8.69 12.03 -5.24
N GLU A 65 -7.79 11.72 -6.17
CA GLU A 65 -7.32 12.61 -7.23
C GLU A 65 -8.28 12.67 -8.43
N GLY A 66 -9.25 11.76 -8.49
CA GLY A 66 -10.24 11.69 -9.56
C GLY A 66 -9.77 10.92 -10.78
N ASP A 67 -8.58 10.31 -10.74
CA ASP A 67 -8.06 9.48 -11.83
C ASP A 67 -8.56 8.04 -11.71
N LYS A 68 -9.79 7.83 -12.21
CA LYS A 68 -10.43 6.51 -12.21
C LYS A 68 -9.77 5.51 -13.16
N GLU A 69 -9.07 5.97 -14.20
CA GLU A 69 -8.46 5.07 -15.18
C GLU A 69 -7.21 4.42 -14.58
N SER A 70 -6.35 5.23 -13.96
CA SER A 70 -5.17 4.75 -13.24
C SER A 70 -5.59 3.87 -12.06
N ALA A 71 -6.59 4.30 -11.29
CA ALA A 71 -7.15 3.52 -10.19
C ALA A 71 -7.61 2.12 -10.64
N ARG A 72 -8.34 1.98 -11.76
CA ARG A 72 -8.75 0.64 -12.25
C ARG A 72 -7.57 -0.28 -12.55
N LYS A 73 -6.50 0.27 -13.15
CA LYS A 73 -5.27 -0.49 -13.45
C LYS A 73 -4.58 -0.93 -12.16
N THR A 74 -4.46 -0.02 -11.21
CA THR A 74 -3.84 -0.28 -9.90
C THR A 74 -4.62 -1.32 -9.09
N LEU A 75 -5.96 -1.27 -9.11
CA LEU A 75 -6.79 -2.26 -8.44
C LEU A 75 -6.67 -3.65 -9.07
N ALA A 76 -6.62 -3.74 -10.40
CA ALA A 76 -6.39 -5.02 -11.08
C ALA A 76 -5.02 -5.62 -10.73
N ALA A 77 -3.99 -4.78 -10.63
CA ALA A 77 -2.67 -5.19 -10.17
C ALA A 77 -2.70 -5.67 -8.70
N ALA A 78 -3.43 -4.96 -7.83
CA ALA A 78 -3.59 -5.33 -6.42
C ALA A 78 -4.22 -6.72 -6.30
N LYS A 79 -5.37 -6.96 -6.94
CA LYS A 79 -6.07 -8.26 -6.93
C LYS A 79 -5.17 -9.39 -7.41
N LYS A 80 -4.48 -9.22 -8.54
CA LYS A 80 -3.52 -10.20 -9.05
C LYS A 80 -2.42 -10.51 -8.02
N LYS A 81 -1.95 -9.48 -7.31
CA LYS A 81 -0.90 -9.63 -6.31
C LYS A 81 -1.42 -10.36 -5.07
N ILE A 82 -2.65 -10.09 -4.62
CA ILE A 82 -3.32 -10.81 -3.52
C ILE A 82 -3.31 -12.32 -3.80
N ASP A 83 -3.75 -12.71 -5.00
CA ASP A 83 -3.75 -14.11 -5.42
C ASP A 83 -2.32 -14.69 -5.46
N THR A 84 -1.35 -13.90 -5.93
CA THR A 84 0.05 -14.36 -6.06
C THR A 84 0.71 -14.58 -4.70
N VAL A 85 0.40 -13.76 -3.70
CA VAL A 85 0.99 -13.87 -2.35
C VAL A 85 0.15 -14.72 -1.40
N ASP A 86 -0.94 -15.32 -1.88
CA ASP A 86 -1.92 -16.12 -1.11
C ASP A 86 -2.32 -15.40 0.19
N CYS A 87 -2.72 -14.13 0.06
CA CYS A 87 -3.03 -13.27 1.19
C CYS A 87 -4.35 -12.54 1.02
N HIS A 88 -5.43 -13.30 1.20
CA HIS A 88 -6.84 -12.88 1.09
C HIS A 88 -7.31 -11.84 2.13
N ARG A 89 -6.41 -11.37 3.01
CA ARG A 89 -6.72 -10.33 4.01
C ARG A 89 -7.25 -9.06 3.35
N TRP A 90 -6.79 -8.75 2.14
CA TRP A 90 -7.09 -7.53 1.41
C TRP A 90 -8.25 -7.66 0.41
N ASP A 91 -8.87 -8.84 0.29
CA ASP A 91 -9.96 -9.07 -0.67
C ASP A 91 -11.16 -8.16 -0.39
N PHE A 92 -11.49 -7.97 0.88
CA PHE A 92 -12.59 -7.11 1.29
C PHE A 92 -12.35 -5.66 0.86
N GLU A 93 -11.16 -5.14 1.13
CA GLU A 93 -10.78 -3.77 0.78
C GLU A 93 -10.73 -3.57 -0.73
N ALA A 94 -10.17 -4.53 -1.47
CA ALA A 94 -10.18 -4.50 -2.93
C ALA A 94 -11.61 -4.48 -3.51
N ALA A 95 -12.54 -5.23 -2.90
CA ALA A 95 -13.94 -5.24 -3.30
C ALA A 95 -14.67 -3.92 -2.97
N GLU A 96 -14.29 -3.24 -1.87
CA GLU A 96 -14.84 -1.91 -1.56
C GLU A 96 -14.33 -0.83 -2.50
N LEU A 97 -13.03 -0.83 -2.81
CA LEU A 97 -12.45 0.10 -3.78
C LEU A 97 -13.02 -0.11 -5.19
N GLU A 98 -13.31 -1.36 -5.57
CA GLU A 98 -13.99 -1.67 -6.84
C GLU A 98 -15.35 -1.00 -6.96
N LYS A 99 -16.12 -0.91 -5.87
CA LYS A 99 -17.44 -0.26 -5.88
C LYS A 99 -17.34 1.27 -6.03
N ARG A 100 -16.18 1.86 -5.75
CA ARG A 100 -15.91 3.32 -5.80
C ARG A 100 -15.43 3.78 -7.20
N LEU A 101 -15.07 2.85 -8.08
CA LEU A 101 -14.54 3.07 -9.44
C LEU A 101 -15.62 3.20 -10.51
#